data_AF-A0A2B7ZYB9-F1
#
_entry.id   AF-A0A2B7ZYB9-F1
#
_cell.length_a   1.000
_cell.length_b   1.000
_cell.length_c   1.000
_cell.angle_alpha   90.00
_cell.angle_beta   90.00
_cell.angle_gamma   90.00
#
_symmetry.space_group_name_H-M   'P 1'
#
loop_
_entity.id
_entity.type
_entity.pdbx_description
1 polymer ?
#
loop_
_entity_poly.entity_id
_entity_poly.type
_entity_poly.pdbx_seq_one_letter_code
_entity_poly.pdbx_strand_id
1 'polypeptide(L)' 'MERSFAIQRSQEKMCGICTDVIWEKPVISEQCFGILSNCNHVFCLECIRKWRSTKHFENNIVR' A
#
# COMPACT_ATOMS: atom_id res chain seq x y z
N MET A 1 -5.30 7.02 26.47
CA MET A 1 -3.90 6.76 26.09
C MET A 1 -3.79 5.77 24.93
N GLU A 2 -4.52 4.64 24.96
CA GLU A 2 -4.45 3.58 23.92
C GLU A 2 -4.71 4.06 22.48
N ARG A 3 -5.67 4.96 22.28
CA ARG A 3 -5.96 5.53 20.94
C ARG A 3 -4.78 6.32 20.36
N SER A 4 -4.03 7.03 21.20
CA SER A 4 -2.86 7.80 20.78
C SER A 4 -1.76 6.90 20.24
N PHE A 5 -1.55 5.74 20.86
CA PHE A 5 -0.59 4.74 20.39
C PHE A 5 -1.04 4.05 19.10
N ALA A 6 -2.34 3.79 18.93
CA ALA A 6 -2.88 3.24 17.70
C ALA A 6 -2.74 4.22 16.52
N ILE A 7 -2.97 5.52 16.76
CA ILE A 7 -2.78 6.58 15.76
C ILE A 7 -1.31 6.70 15.37
N GLN A 8 -0.40 6.71 16.35
CA GLN A 8 1.03 6.81 16.09
C GLN A 8 1.55 5.65 15.23
N ARG A 9 1.17 4.40 15.55
CA ARG A 9 1.54 3.21 14.74
C ARG A 9 0.96 3.22 13.33
N SER A 10 -0.12 3.97 13.10
CA SER A 10 -0.80 4.06 11.81
C SER A 10 -0.22 5.21 10.96
N GLN A 11 0.21 6.30 11.59
CA GLN A 11 0.82 7.46 10.92
C GLN A 11 2.17 7.13 10.28
N GLU A 12 2.97 6.25 10.89
CA GLU A 12 4.28 5.88 10.37
C GLU A 12 4.23 4.86 9.22
N LYS A 13 3.03 4.45 8.77
CA LYS A 13 2.90 3.45 7.71
C LYS A 13 3.11 4.08 6.34
N MET A 14 4.28 3.82 5.78
CA MET A 14 4.61 4.17 4.41
C MET A 14 4.27 3.05 3.43
N CYS A 15 3.96 3.42 2.20
CA CYS A 15 3.78 2.47 1.11
C CYS A 15 5.14 1.95 0.62
N GLY A 16 5.30 0.62 0.51
CA GLY A 16 6.54 0.02 -0.01
C GLY A 16 6.81 0.20 -1.51
N ILE A 17 5.87 0.79 -2.28
CA ILE A 17 6.01 1.00 -3.74
C ILE A 17 6.32 2.46 -4.06
N CYS A 18 5.51 3.40 -3.56
CA CYS A 18 5.69 4.83 -3.83
C CYS A 18 6.43 5.57 -2.72
N THR A 19 6.75 4.90 -1.61
CA THR A 19 7.39 5.49 -0.41
C THR A 19 6.64 6.63 0.27
N ASP A 20 5.42 6.94 -0.18
CA ASP A 20 4.56 7.95 0.44
C ASP A 20 3.94 7.45 1.74
N VAL A 21 3.72 8.40 2.66
CA VAL A 21 2.97 8.17 3.89
C VAL A 21 1.48 8.09 3.56
N ILE A 22 0.85 6.96 3.89
CA ILE A 22 -0.56 6.70 3.54
C ILE A 22 -1.50 7.67 4.26
N TRP A 23 -1.17 8.03 5.49
CA TRP A 23 -1.95 8.99 6.29
C TRP A 23 -1.98 10.40 5.69
N GLU A 24 -0.94 10.79 4.95
CA GLU A 24 -0.82 12.11 4.33
C GLU A 24 -1.52 12.21 2.98
N LYS A 25 -2.14 11.12 2.50
CA LYS A 25 -2.85 11.14 1.22
C LYS A 25 -4.07 12.08 1.28
N PRO A 26 -4.30 12.88 0.23
CA PRO A 26 -5.36 13.88 0.21
C PRO A 26 -6.76 13.27 0.21
N VAL A 27 -6.89 12.02 -0.26
CA VAL A 27 -8.17 11.32 -0.36
C VAL A 27 -8.30 10.33 0.79
N ILE A 28 -9.37 10.45 1.58
CA ILE A 28 -9.65 9.58 2.74
C ILE A 28 -9.74 8.10 2.31
N SER A 29 -10.28 7.82 1.13
CA SER A 29 -10.36 6.45 0.60
C SER A 29 -8.99 5.82 0.32
N GLU A 30 -7.94 6.62 0.16
CA GLU A 30 -6.56 6.18 -0.04
C GLU A 30 -5.73 6.15 1.24
N GLN A 31 -6.26 6.69 2.35
CA GLN A 31 -5.67 6.54 3.69
C GLN A 31 -5.83 5.12 4.25
N CYS A 32 -6.50 4.25 3.50
CA CYS A 32 -6.54 2.81 3.74
C CYS A 32 -5.39 2.11 3.01
N PHE A 33 -4.82 1.10 3.64
CA PHE A 33 -3.76 0.28 3.07
C PHE A 33 -4.15 -1.19 2.99
N GLY A 34 -3.55 -1.89 2.04
CA GLY A 34 -3.64 -3.34 1.95
C GLY A 34 -2.34 -4.01 2.40
N ILE A 35 -2.47 -5.24 2.89
CA ILE A 35 -1.38 -6.16 3.19
C ILE A 35 -1.51 -7.35 2.23
N LEU A 36 -0.39 -7.84 1.67
CA LEU A 36 -0.43 -9.06 0.86
C LEU A 36 -0.33 -10.30 1.74
N SER A 37 -0.94 -11.40 1.30
CA SER A 37 -0.94 -12.67 2.04
C SER A 37 0.45 -13.25 2.30
N ASN A 38 1.44 -12.90 1.48
CA ASN A 38 2.82 -13.38 1.55
C ASN A 38 3.79 -12.40 2.23
N CYS A 39 3.37 -11.18 2.56
CA CYS A 39 4.23 -10.23 3.25
C CYS A 39 3.45 -9.20 4.07
N ASN A 40 3.96 -8.87 5.26
CA ASN A 40 3.41 -7.84 6.14
C ASN A 40 3.76 -6.40 5.70
N HIS A 41 4.08 -6.23 4.41
CA HIS A 41 4.38 -4.92 3.86
C HIS A 41 3.09 -4.13 3.64
N VAL A 42 3.19 -2.83 3.91
CA VAL A 42 2.08 -1.92 3.76
C VAL A 42 2.13 -1.27 2.38
N PHE A 43 1.00 -1.25 1.70
CA PHE A 43 0.90 -0.65 0.39
C PHE A 43 -0.36 0.21 0.25
N CYS A 44 -0.21 1.32 -0.47
CA CYS A 44 -1.31 2.19 -0.84
C CYS A 44 -2.30 1.46 -1.76
N LEU A 45 -3.59 1.78 -1.66
CA LEU A 45 -4.63 1.15 -2.49
C LEU A 45 -4.37 1.31 -3.99
N GLU A 46 -3.96 2.49 -4.44
CA GLU A 46 -3.61 2.73 -5.84
C GLU A 46 -2.44 1.85 -6.30
N CYS A 47 -1.44 1.70 -5.44
CA CYS A 47 -0.22 0.96 -5.72
C CYS A 47 -0.52 -0.53 -5.87
N ILE A 48 -1.31 -1.10 -4.96
CA ILE A 48 -1.76 -2.50 -5.05
C ILE A 48 -2.65 -2.71 -6.26
N ARG A 49 -3.57 -1.77 -6.56
CA ARG A 49 -4.46 -1.86 -7.72
C ARG A 49 -3.68 -1.84 -9.02
N LYS A 50 -2.76 -0.89 -9.18
CA LYS A 50 -1.84 -0.81 -10.34
C LYS A 50 -1.07 -2.12 -10.45
N TRP A 51 -0.41 -2.56 -9.39
CA TRP A 51 0.38 -3.80 -9.37
C TRP A 51 -0.43 -5.04 -9.75
N ARG A 52 -1.66 -5.19 -9.24
CA ARG A 52 -2.56 -6.29 -9.63
C ARG A 52 -3.02 -6.17 -11.08
N SER A 53 -3.24 -4.94 -11.56
CA SER A 53 -3.63 -4.64 -12.94
C SER A 53 -2.49 -4.84 -13.95
N THR A 54 -1.22 -4.76 -13.53
CA THR A 54 -0.06 -5.00 -14.40
C THR A 54 0.10 -6.47 -14.82
N LYS A 55 -0.73 -7.39 -14.29
CA LYS A 55 -0.79 -8.80 -14.73
C LYS A 55 -1.24 -8.99 -16.18
N HIS A 56 -1.61 -7.92 -16.90
CA HIS A 56 -1.86 -7.95 -18.35
C HIS A 56 -0.60 -7.90 -19.24
N PHE A 57 0.62 -7.93 -18.68
CA PHE A 57 1.79 -8.31 -19.48
C PHE A 57 1.86 -9.84 -19.59
N GLU A 58 1.05 -10.36 -20.50
CA GLU A 58 1.15 -11.73 -21.00
C GLU A 58 2.55 -11.92 -21.63
N ASN A 59 3.41 -12.64 -20.89
CA ASN A 59 4.44 -13.56 -21.37
C ASN A 59 5.05 -13.31 -22.77
N ASN A 60 5.99 -12.37 -22.87
CA ASN A 60 7.12 -12.54 -23.80
C ASN A 60 8.37 -12.91 -22.99
N ILE A 61 8.35 -14.12 -22.42
CA ILE A 61 9.60 -14.80 -22.05
C ILE A 61 10.17 -15.30 -23.38
N VAL A 62 11.05 -14.51 -23.99
CA VAL A 62 11.84 -14.97 -25.13
C VAL A 62 12.72 -16.10 -24.60
N ARG A 63 12.48 -17.31 -25.09
CA ARG A 63 13.30 -18.50 -24.82
C ARG A 63 14.65 -18.39 -25.50
#